data_AF-L0MEE4-F1
#
_entry.id   AF-L0MEE4-F1
#
_cell.length_a   1.000
_cell.length_b   1.000
_cell.length_c   1.000
_cell.angle_alpha   90.00
_cell.angle_beta   90.00
_cell.angle_gamma   90.00
#
_symmetry.space_group_name_H-M   'P 1'
#
loop_
_entity.id
_entity.type
_entity.pdbx_description
1 polymer ?
#
loop_
_entity_poly.entity_id
_entity_poly.type
_entity_poly.pdbx_seq_one_letter_code
_entity_poly.pdbx_strand_id
1 'polypeptide(L)'
;MTEQLHITLVVELSRWIENHLGRAIQLPELAAYSGYSLWYMQKVFKEISGYSLGRYIRERRLMGALRKLRFSEQSLFDIAIDFGFGSQSHFCYMFKKRFGCTPSELRSTPALPIALTPPLHEQLPQAA
;
A
#
# COMPACT_ATOMS: atom_id res chain seq x y z
N MET A 1 11.79 4.17 -25.44
CA MET A 1 10.32 4.39 -25.59
C MET A 1 9.52 3.44 -24.69
N THR A 2 9.75 2.13 -24.74
CA THR A 2 9.03 1.13 -23.90
C THR A 2 9.27 1.29 -22.39
N GLU A 3 10.50 1.60 -21.99
CA GLU A 3 10.85 1.82 -20.58
C GLU A 3 10.10 3.01 -19.96
N GLN A 4 9.97 4.12 -20.70
CA GLN A 4 9.20 5.29 -20.26
C GLN A 4 7.72 4.93 -20.04
N LEU A 5 7.11 4.17 -20.95
CA LEU A 5 5.72 3.71 -20.83
C LEU A 5 5.53 2.82 -19.59
N HIS A 6 6.50 1.95 -19.32
CA HIS A 6 6.46 1.08 -18.14
C HIS A 6 6.54 1.89 -16.84
N ILE A 7 7.41 2.89 -16.77
CA ILE A 7 7.50 3.79 -15.60
C ILE A 7 6.19 4.55 -15.41
N THR A 8 5.63 5.14 -16.48
CA THR A 8 4.33 5.83 -16.44
C THR A 8 3.23 4.91 -15.93
N LEU A 9 3.16 3.66 -16.40
CA LEU A 9 2.19 2.68 -15.92
C LEU A 9 2.33 2.45 -14.41
N VAL A 10 3.55 2.23 -13.90
CA VAL A 10 3.77 2.01 -12.46
C VAL A 10 3.42 3.23 -11.62
N VAL A 11 3.71 4.43 -12.11
CA VAL A 11 3.32 5.70 -11.47
C VAL A 11 1.80 5.81 -11.37
N GLU A 12 1.07 5.54 -12.45
CA GLU A 12 -0.40 5.58 -12.47
C GLU A 12 -1.02 4.54 -11.54
N LEU A 13 -0.50 3.31 -11.54
CA LEU A 13 -0.95 2.26 -10.64
C LEU A 13 -0.71 2.62 -9.18
N SER A 14 0.45 3.20 -8.87
CA SER A 14 0.77 3.66 -7.52
C SER A 14 -0.18 4.76 -7.06
N ARG A 15 -0.46 5.76 -7.90
CA ARG A 15 -1.44 6.82 -7.58
C ARG A 15 -2.83 6.25 -7.33
N TRP A 16 -3.28 5.38 -8.22
CA TRP A 16 -4.59 4.75 -8.08
C TRP A 16 -4.68 3.96 -6.77
N ILE A 17 -3.64 3.19 -6.43
CA ILE A 17 -3.59 2.43 -5.18
C ILE A 17 -3.71 3.37 -3.98
N GLU A 18 -2.93 4.46 -3.92
CA GLU A 18 -3.01 5.41 -2.81
C GLU A 18 -4.40 5.99 -2.62
N ASN A 19 -5.08 6.34 -3.71
CA ASN A 19 -6.44 6.90 -3.68
C ASN A 19 -7.51 5.88 -3.25
N HIS A 20 -7.18 4.58 -3.25
CA HIS A 20 -8.12 3.50 -2.92
C HIS A 20 -7.71 2.67 -1.70
N LEU A 21 -6.72 3.10 -0.92
CA LEU A 21 -6.26 2.39 0.28
C LEU A 21 -7.31 2.28 1.38
N GLY A 22 -8.31 3.17 1.39
CA GLY A 22 -9.43 3.19 2.35
C GLY A 22 -10.50 2.13 2.08
N ARG A 23 -10.20 1.10 1.28
CA ARG A 23 -11.06 -0.07 1.09
C ARG A 23 -10.26 -1.30 0.66
N ALA A 24 -10.95 -2.43 0.58
CA ALA A 24 -10.42 -3.61 -0.11
C ALA A 24 -10.24 -3.31 -1.62
N ILE A 25 -8.99 -3.23 -2.05
CA ILE A 25 -8.58 -3.19 -3.47
C ILE A 25 -8.60 -4.60 -4.06
N GLN A 26 -9.30 -4.77 -5.18
CA GLN A 26 -9.30 -5.98 -6.00
C GLN A 26 -8.40 -5.80 -7.22
N LEU A 27 -7.53 -6.76 -7.50
CA LEU A 27 -6.61 -6.70 -8.64
C LEU A 27 -7.29 -6.54 -10.01
N PRO A 28 -8.47 -7.15 -10.27
CA PRO A 28 -9.20 -6.93 -11.53
C PRO A 28 -9.66 -5.48 -11.74
N GLU A 29 -10.00 -4.74 -10.69
CA GLU A 29 -10.40 -3.33 -10.80
C GLU A 29 -9.24 -2.47 -11.29
N LEU A 30 -8.04 -2.74 -10.76
CA LEU A 30 -6.82 -2.05 -11.13
C LEU A 30 -6.42 -2.36 -12.59
N ALA A 31 -6.60 -3.60 -13.04
CA ALA A 31 -6.40 -3.98 -14.43
C ALA A 31 -7.37 -3.24 -15.36
N ALA A 32 -8.66 -3.23 -15.02
CA ALA A 32 -9.69 -2.50 -15.77
C ALA A 32 -9.40 -0.99 -15.85
N TYR A 33 -8.95 -0.38 -14.75
CA TYR A 33 -8.53 1.02 -14.73
C TYR A 33 -7.36 1.29 -15.68
N SER A 34 -6.35 0.41 -15.68
CA SER A 34 -5.14 0.61 -16.47
C SER A 34 -5.30 0.37 -17.97
N GLY A 35 -6.36 -0.32 -18.39
CA GLY A 35 -6.54 -0.80 -19.77
C GLY A 35 -5.63 -1.98 -20.16
N TYR A 36 -4.79 -2.47 -19.24
CA TYR A 36 -3.89 -3.60 -19.46
C TYR A 36 -4.40 -4.88 -18.80
N SER A 37 -3.98 -6.02 -19.35
CA SER A 37 -4.22 -7.30 -18.70
C SER A 37 -3.54 -7.36 -17.33
N LEU A 38 -4.17 -8.06 -16.39
CA LEU A 38 -3.64 -8.24 -15.03
C LEU A 38 -2.21 -8.82 -15.05
N TRP A 39 -1.94 -9.77 -15.95
CA TRP A 39 -0.62 -10.36 -16.12
C TRP A 39 0.43 -9.33 -16.54
N TYR A 40 0.13 -8.51 -17.56
CA TYR A 40 1.06 -7.49 -18.05
C TYR A 40 1.34 -6.44 -16.98
N MET A 41 0.28 -5.96 -16.31
CA MET A 41 0.40 -5.04 -15.19
C MET A 41 1.32 -5.58 -14.08
N GLN A 42 1.10 -6.83 -13.64
CA GLN A 42 1.92 -7.45 -12.60
C GLN A 42 3.38 -7.64 -13.04
N LYS A 43 3.59 -8.00 -14.31
CA LYS A 43 4.92 -8.15 -14.89
C LYS A 43 5.68 -6.83 -14.88
N VAL A 44 5.12 -5.80 -15.51
CA VAL A 44 5.74 -4.46 -15.60
C VAL A 44 5.97 -3.87 -14.21
N PHE A 45 4.99 -4.01 -13.31
CA PHE A 45 5.13 -3.51 -11.94
C PHE A 45 6.31 -4.17 -11.21
N LYS A 46 6.50 -5.48 -11.37
CA LYS A 46 7.62 -6.20 -10.77
C LYS A 46 8.95 -5.81 -11.41
N GLU A 47 9.00 -5.64 -12.73
CA GLU A 47 10.21 -5.24 -13.46
C GLU A 47 10.71 -3.86 -13.02
N ILE A 48 9.81 -2.89 -12.83
CA ILE A 48 10.18 -1.52 -12.43
C ILE A 48 10.37 -1.37 -10.92
N SER A 49 9.47 -1.93 -10.10
CA SER A 49 9.50 -1.72 -8.64
C SER A 49 10.36 -2.73 -7.87
N GLY A 50 10.71 -3.87 -8.49
CA GLY A 50 11.38 -4.99 -7.84
C GLY A 50 10.46 -5.84 -6.93
N TYR A 51 9.19 -5.47 -6.76
CA TYR A 51 8.23 -6.16 -5.89
C TYR A 51 6.96 -6.57 -6.64
N SER A 52 6.28 -7.62 -6.16
CA SER A 52 4.96 -7.94 -6.71
C SER A 52 3.95 -6.86 -6.32
N LEU A 53 2.99 -6.61 -7.22
CA LEU A 53 1.92 -5.64 -7.01
C LEU A 53 1.13 -5.91 -5.72
N GLY A 54 0.83 -7.18 -5.43
CA GLY A 54 0.15 -7.56 -4.18
C GLY A 54 0.98 -7.31 -2.92
N ARG A 55 2.31 -7.48 -2.99
CA ARG A 55 3.20 -7.08 -1.88
C ARG A 55 3.15 -5.57 -1.68
N TYR A 56 3.25 -4.81 -2.76
CA TYR A 56 3.18 -3.35 -2.69
C TYR A 56 1.86 -2.85 -2.09
N ILE A 57 0.71 -3.33 -2.57
CA ILE A 57 -0.61 -2.96 -2.02
C ILE A 57 -0.67 -3.23 -0.51
N ARG A 58 -0.16 -4.37 -0.05
CA ARG A 58 -0.15 -4.73 1.38
C ARG A 58 0.73 -3.79 2.20
N GLU A 59 1.92 -3.46 1.70
CA GLU A 59 2.82 -2.48 2.33
C GLU A 59 2.16 -1.10 2.44
N ARG A 60 1.49 -0.65 1.38
CA ARG A 60 0.78 0.63 1.38
C ARG A 60 -0.40 0.65 2.35
N ARG A 61 -1.16 -0.43 2.44
CA ARG A 61 -2.23 -0.59 3.45
C ARG A 61 -1.69 -0.51 4.88
N LEU A 62 -0.59 -1.21 5.16
CA LEU A 62 0.05 -1.15 6.48
C LEU A 62 0.59 0.25 6.80
N MET A 63 1.14 0.95 5.81
CA MET A 63 1.62 2.33 5.95
C MET A 63 0.48 3.33 6.16
N GLY A 64 -0.65 3.14 5.49
CA GLY A 64 -1.87 3.91 5.72
C GLY A 64 -2.42 3.69 7.13
N ALA A 65 -2.53 2.43 7.54
CA ALA A 65 -2.96 2.06 8.89
C ALA A 65 -2.02 2.62 9.96
N LEU A 66 -0.71 2.58 9.75
CA LEU A 66 0.29 3.20 10.63
C LEU A 66 0.02 4.70 10.84
N ARG A 67 -0.25 5.44 9.75
CA ARG A 67 -0.63 6.87 9.85
C ARG A 67 -1.90 7.06 10.65
N LYS A 68 -2.95 6.27 10.38
CA LYS A 68 -4.20 6.36 11.14
C LYS A 68 -4.03 6.01 12.62
N LEU A 69 -3.20 5.01 12.94
CA LEU A 69 -2.90 4.65 14.33
C LEU A 69 -2.20 5.77 15.12
N ARG A 70 -1.40 6.60 14.45
CA ARG A 70 -0.68 7.71 15.09
C ARG A 70 -1.52 8.97 15.29
N PHE A 71 -2.47 9.20 14.39
CA PHE A 71 -3.18 10.48 14.29
C PHE A 71 -4.68 10.36 14.50
N SER A 72 -5.19 9.20 14.94
CA SER A 72 -6.60 9.01 15.24
C SER A 72 -6.86 8.00 16.35
N GLU A 73 -7.98 8.18 17.06
CA GLU A 73 -8.49 7.31 18.13
C GLU A 73 -9.42 6.20 17.61
N GLN A 74 -9.56 6.07 16.28
CA GLN A 74 -10.44 5.08 15.64
C GLN A 74 -10.16 3.66 16.16
N SER A 75 -11.11 2.72 16.20
CA SER A 75 -10.81 1.39 16.75
C SER A 75 -9.82 0.59 15.86
N LEU A 76 -9.10 -0.37 16.44
CA LEU A 76 -8.21 -1.26 15.65
C LEU A 76 -9.00 -2.10 14.64
N PHE A 77 -10.24 -2.45 14.97
CA PHE A 77 -11.14 -3.16 14.09
C PHE A 77 -11.49 -2.30 12.87
N ASP A 78 -11.94 -1.07 13.08
CA ASP A 78 -12.33 -0.18 11.97
C ASP A 78 -11.14 0.15 11.09
N ILE A 79 -9.95 0.41 11.66
CA ILE A 79 -8.72 0.62 10.88
C ILE A 79 -8.40 -0.62 10.04
N ALA A 80 -8.57 -1.83 10.59
CA ALA A 80 -8.34 -3.04 9.82
C ALA A 80 -9.29 -3.13 8.61
N ILE A 81 -10.58 -2.84 8.81
CA ILE A 81 -11.59 -2.86 7.73
C ILE A 81 -11.32 -1.77 6.70
N ASP A 82 -11.04 -0.54 7.13
CA ASP A 82 -10.74 0.60 6.25
C ASP A 82 -9.55 0.30 5.34
N PHE A 83 -8.51 -0.39 5.84
CA PHE A 83 -7.36 -0.78 5.01
C PHE A 83 -7.52 -2.15 4.35
N GLY A 84 -8.74 -2.69 4.29
CA GLY A 84 -9.09 -3.90 3.54
C GLY A 84 -8.53 -5.19 4.11
N PHE A 85 -8.31 -5.27 5.43
CA PHE A 85 -8.00 -6.51 6.13
C PHE A 85 -9.29 -7.24 6.52
N GLY A 86 -9.32 -8.56 6.31
CA GLY A 86 -10.50 -9.37 6.63
C GLY A 86 -10.76 -9.58 8.12
N SER A 87 -9.80 -9.27 8.99
CA SER A 87 -9.97 -9.31 10.44
C SER A 87 -8.92 -8.48 11.17
N GLN A 88 -9.26 -8.01 12.36
CA GLN A 88 -8.33 -7.32 13.25
C GLN A 88 -7.12 -8.20 13.61
N SER A 89 -7.31 -9.50 13.87
CA SER A 89 -6.22 -10.41 14.21
C SER A 89 -5.21 -10.56 13.09
N HIS A 90 -5.68 -10.69 11.84
CA HIS A 90 -4.79 -10.75 10.67
C HIS A 90 -4.06 -9.43 10.46
N PHE A 91 -4.74 -8.29 10.63
CA PHE A 91 -4.12 -6.98 10.61
C PHE A 91 -3.01 -6.84 11.65
N CYS A 92 -3.29 -7.14 12.92
CA CYS A 92 -2.30 -7.07 14.00
C CYS A 92 -1.08 -7.96 13.74
N TYR A 93 -1.29 -9.19 13.26
CA TYR A 93 -0.21 -10.10 12.87
C TYR A 93 0.68 -9.50 11.78
N MET A 94 0.07 -9.00 10.69
CA MET A 94 0.80 -8.40 9.58
C MET A 94 1.52 -7.11 9.97
N PHE A 95 0.89 -6.28 10.82
CA PHE A 95 1.46 -5.06 11.34
C PHE A 95 2.70 -5.34 12.20
N LYS A 96 2.60 -6.28 13.15
CA LYS A 96 3.74 -6.71 13.97
C LYS A 96 4.87 -7.30 13.13
N LYS A 97 4.53 -8.14 12.16
CA LYS A 97 5.52 -8.73 11.24
C LYS A 97 6.27 -7.66 10.45
N ARG A 98 5.62 -6.55 10.10
CA ARG A 98 6.21 -5.48 9.29
C ARG A 98 6.99 -4.44 10.10
N PHE A 99 6.46 -4.04 11.25
CA PHE A 99 6.97 -2.90 12.03
C PHE A 99 7.62 -3.31 13.36
N GLY A 100 7.62 -4.59 13.71
CA GLY A 100 8.23 -5.12 14.94
C GLY A 100 7.41 -4.90 16.21
N CYS A 101 6.34 -4.10 16.15
CA CYS A 101 5.42 -3.81 17.25
C CYS A 101 3.97 -3.99 16.81
N THR A 102 3.08 -4.22 17.75
CA THR A 102 1.63 -4.30 17.55
C THR A 102 1.01 -2.91 17.39
N PRO A 103 -0.17 -2.80 16.76
CA PRO A 103 -0.92 -1.56 16.70
C PRO A 103 -1.19 -0.92 18.07
N SER A 104 -1.45 -1.75 19.10
CA SER A 104 -1.69 -1.28 20.47
C SER A 104 -0.44 -0.70 21.12
N GLU A 105 0.71 -1.36 20.97
CA GLU A 105 2.00 -0.85 21.48
C GLU A 105 2.33 0.51 20.85
N LEU A 106 2.03 0.69 19.57
CA LEU A 106 2.22 1.98 18.90
C LEU A 106 1.34 3.10 19.47
N ARG A 107 0.10 2.80 19.87
CA ARG A 107 -0.78 3.80 20.52
C ARG A 107 -0.28 4.20 21.88
N SER A 108 0.14 3.22 22.68
CA SER A 108 0.70 3.49 24.01
C SER A 108 2.00 4.28 23.93
N THR A 109 2.76 4.10 22.83
CA THR A 109 4.06 4.76 22.63
C THR A 109 4.16 5.39 21.23
N PRO A 110 3.60 6.59 21.02
CA PRO A 110 3.61 7.26 19.71
C PRO A 110 5.02 7.61 19.18
N ALA A 111 6.01 7.68 20.09
CA ALA A 111 7.39 8.06 19.80
C ALA A 111 8.23 6.96 19.12
N LEU A 112 7.67 5.77 18.84
CA LEU A 112 8.41 4.71 18.14
C LEU A 112 8.95 5.21 16.79
N PRO A 113 10.23 5.00 16.44
CA PRO A 113 10.81 5.51 15.20
C PRO A 113 10.46 4.58 14.02
N ILE A 114 9.22 4.64 13.55
CA ILE A 114 8.78 3.92 12.34
C ILE A 114 8.85 4.86 11.15
N ALA A 115 9.73 4.55 10.19
CA ALA A 115 9.90 5.35 8.98
C ALA A 115 8.66 5.24 8.06
N LEU A 116 8.10 6.38 7.70
CA LEU A 116 7.06 6.47 6.68
C LEU A 116 7.72 6.39 5.30
N THR A 117 7.49 5.29 4.59
CA THR A 117 7.98 5.16 3.21
C THR A 117 7.01 5.84 2.25
N PRO A 118 7.46 6.74 1.36
CA PRO A 118 6.61 7.35 0.35
C PRO A 118 6.14 6.31 -0.69
N PRO A 119 5.01 6.58 -1.39
CA PRO A 119 4.53 5.73 -2.48
C PRO A 119 5.46 5.77 -3.70
N LEU A 120 5.38 4.76 -4.57
CA LEU A 120 6.29 4.64 -5.72
C LEU A 120 6.19 5.82 -6.69
N HIS A 121 5.00 6.40 -6.88
CA HIS A 121 4.83 7.56 -7.76
C HIS A 121 5.50 8.85 -7.25
N GLU A 122 5.89 8.90 -5.98
CA GLU A 122 6.70 9.98 -5.39
C GLU A 122 8.21 9.66 -5.44
N GLN A 123 8.56 8.38 -5.62
CA GLN A 123 9.95 7.89 -5.64
C GLN A 123 10.52 7.78 -7.05
N LEU A 124 9.66 7.56 -8.04
CA LEU A 124 10.05 7.46 -9.44
C LEU A 124 10.10 8.85 -10.08
N PRO A 125 11.03 9.11 -11.01
CA PRO A 125 11.13 10.39 -11.69
C PRO A 125 9.81 10.67 -12.42
N GLN A 126 9.18 11.79 -12.07
CA GLN A 126 8.02 12.27 -12.80
C GLN A 126 8.53 12.80 -14.14
N ALA A 127 8.03 12.23 -15.23
CA ALA A 127 8.28 12.78 -16.55
C ALA A 127 7.74 14.23 -16.55
N ALA A 128 8.66 15.19 -16.66
CA ALA A 128 8.34 16.59 -16.92
C ALA A 128 7.84 16.76 -18.35
#